data_AF-A0A661FUM1-F1
#
_entry.id   AF-A0A661FUM1-F1
#
_cell.length_a   1.000
_cell.length_b   1.000
_cell.length_c   1.000
_cell.angle_alpha   90.00
_cell.angle_beta   90.00
_cell.angle_gamma   90.00
#
_symmetry.space_group_name_H-M   'P 1'
#
loop_
_entity.id
_entity.type
_entity.pdbx_description
1 polymer ?
#
loop_
_entity_poly.entity_id
_entity_poly.type
_entity_poly.pdbx_seq_one_letter_code
_entity_poly.pdbx_strand_id
1 'polypeptide(L)'
;GRIQPVDFSGNTPDVLDDWQFVPDELQDDNWRPSGWQVIAASENELFVVMQENGEEGSHKSGGSEVWVLDPSSKQLNRRIELHDGGLSITVTRSDPAYLVVTNENMSLDIFDPLSGEHLRNITLGIGAFPFVLYAN
;
A
#
# COMPACT_ATOMS: atom_id res chain seq x y z
N GLY A 1 7.88 -5.97 8.82
CA GLY A 1 8.26 -4.72 8.15
C GLY A 1 8.13 -3.58 9.14
N ARG A 2 8.97 -2.55 9.05
CA ARG A 2 8.97 -1.42 10.00
C ARG A 2 8.62 -0.11 9.32
N ILE A 3 7.92 0.77 10.03
CA ILE A 3 7.68 2.17 9.62
C ILE A 3 8.55 3.08 10.48
N GLN A 4 9.28 3.98 9.83
CA GLN A 4 10.05 5.06 10.45
C GLN A 4 9.29 6.39 10.27
N PRO A 5 8.59 6.90 11.29
CA PRO A 5 7.95 8.20 11.21
C PRO A 5 9.01 9.31 11.31
N VAL A 6 8.79 10.39 10.57
CA VAL A 6 9.59 11.62 10.67
C VAL A 6 8.61 12.79 10.64
N ASP A 7 8.59 13.59 11.71
CA ASP A 7 7.75 14.78 11.81
C ASP A 7 8.48 15.98 11.18
N PHE A 8 7.81 16.63 10.22
CA PHE A 8 8.27 17.83 9.53
C PHE A 8 7.43 19.07 9.90
N SER A 9 6.64 19.03 10.97
CA SER A 9 5.79 20.14 11.42
C SER A 9 6.58 21.34 11.97
N GLY A 10 7.81 21.10 12.44
CA GLY A 10 8.75 22.11 12.92
C GLY A 10 9.75 22.58 11.85
N ASN A 11 10.72 23.41 12.29
CA ASN A 11 11.80 23.89 11.41
C ASN A 11 12.91 22.86 11.15
N THR A 12 12.94 21.79 11.93
CA THR A 12 13.91 20.70 11.82
C THR A 12 13.16 19.37 11.85
N PRO A 13 13.50 18.39 11.00
CA PRO A 13 12.87 17.08 11.04
C PRO A 13 13.11 16.39 12.39
N ASP A 14 12.04 15.88 13.00
CA ASP A 14 12.11 15.08 14.23
C ASP A 14 11.87 13.60 13.88
N VAL A 15 12.88 12.76 14.14
CA VAL A 15 12.81 11.32 13.85
C VAL A 15 12.19 10.64 15.06
N LEU A 16 10.98 10.12 14.89
CA LEU A 16 10.23 9.48 15.98
C LEU A 16 10.62 8.00 16.12
N ASP A 17 10.18 7.36 17.21
CA ASP A 17 10.36 5.91 17.36
C ASP A 17 9.69 5.14 16.22
N ASP A 18 10.46 4.25 15.61
CA ASP A 18 9.97 3.34 14.60
C ASP A 18 9.15 2.21 15.23
N TRP A 19 8.36 1.52 14.41
CA TRP A 19 7.50 0.46 14.88
C TRP A 19 7.35 -0.66 13.86
N GLN A 20 7.27 -1.90 14.35
CA GLN A 20 6.95 -3.08 13.55
C GLN A 20 5.44 -3.11 13.34
N PHE A 21 5.02 -3.20 12.08
CA PHE A 21 3.60 -3.25 11.73
C PHE A 21 3.12 -4.65 11.32
N VAL A 22 4.03 -5.60 11.20
CA VAL A 22 3.69 -7.03 11.00
C VAL A 22 3.41 -7.64 12.37
N PRO A 23 2.16 -8.08 12.64
CA PRO A 23 1.82 -8.77 13.89
C PRO A 23 2.70 -9.99 14.13
N ASP A 24 2.93 -10.33 15.40
CA ASP A 24 3.81 -11.43 15.80
C ASP A 24 3.36 -12.76 15.20
N GLU A 25 2.06 -12.98 15.13
CA GLU A 25 1.45 -14.19 14.56
C GLU A 25 1.66 -14.35 13.04
N LEU A 26 2.05 -13.29 12.32
CA LEU A 26 2.31 -13.33 10.88
C LEU A 26 3.81 -13.24 10.54
N GLN A 27 4.71 -13.25 11.55
CA GLN A 27 6.13 -13.08 11.29
C GLN A 27 6.76 -14.26 10.53
N ASP A 28 6.27 -15.48 10.77
CA ASP A 28 6.79 -16.69 10.12
C ASP A 28 6.39 -16.81 8.64
N ASP A 29 5.33 -16.10 8.22
CA ASP A 29 4.82 -16.09 6.84
C ASP A 29 5.63 -15.18 5.89
N ASN A 30 6.66 -14.51 6.41
CA ASN A 30 7.55 -13.64 5.63
C ASN A 30 6.83 -12.54 4.82
N TRP A 31 5.80 -11.91 5.41
CA TRP A 31 5.14 -10.75 4.81
C TRP A 31 6.11 -9.57 4.66
N ARG A 32 6.29 -9.06 3.42
CA ARG A 32 7.22 -7.97 3.10
C ARG A 32 6.60 -6.94 2.15
N PRO A 33 6.91 -5.64 2.32
CA PRO A 33 6.58 -4.66 1.29
C PRO A 33 7.27 -4.97 -0.04
N SER A 34 6.52 -4.90 -1.14
CA SER A 34 7.04 -5.26 -2.46
C SER A 34 6.30 -4.54 -3.59
N GLY A 35 7.04 -4.16 -4.64
CA GLY A 35 6.51 -3.45 -5.80
C GLY A 35 7.27 -2.16 -6.12
N TRP A 36 6.58 -1.17 -6.67
CA TRP A 36 7.15 0.08 -7.16
C TRP A 36 6.80 1.27 -6.25
N GLN A 37 5.56 1.78 -6.29
CA GLN A 37 5.05 2.74 -5.28
C GLN A 37 4.29 1.99 -4.20
N VAL A 38 5.03 1.40 -3.28
CA VAL A 38 4.51 0.43 -2.31
C VAL A 38 3.81 1.06 -1.11
N ILE A 39 3.85 2.39 -0.95
CA ILE A 39 3.22 3.11 0.17
C ILE A 39 2.37 4.26 -0.36
N ALA A 40 1.16 4.39 0.17
CA ALA A 40 0.30 5.56 0.04
C ALA A 40 -0.23 5.98 1.42
N ALA A 41 -0.79 7.19 1.52
CA ALA A 41 -1.34 7.71 2.77
C ALA A 41 -2.65 8.46 2.52
N SER A 42 -3.60 8.30 3.44
CA SER A 42 -4.73 9.22 3.62
C SER A 42 -4.41 10.19 4.76
N GLU A 43 -5.40 10.92 5.29
CA GLU A 43 -5.21 11.79 6.45
C GLU A 43 -4.80 11.01 7.71
N ASN A 44 -5.38 9.82 7.92
CA ASN A 44 -5.25 9.07 9.17
C ASN A 44 -4.74 7.64 8.98
N GLU A 45 -4.43 7.21 7.75
CA GLU A 45 -4.09 5.82 7.46
C GLU A 45 -2.91 5.72 6.49
N LEU A 46 -2.10 4.68 6.65
CA LEU A 46 -1.06 4.31 5.70
C LEU A 46 -1.44 3.01 4.99
N PHE A 47 -1.22 2.95 3.69
CA PHE A 47 -1.51 1.80 2.84
C PHE A 47 -0.18 1.25 2.35
N VAL A 48 0.03 -0.06 2.46
CA VAL A 48 1.29 -0.71 2.06
C VAL A 48 1.00 -1.93 1.19
N VAL A 49 1.61 -2.03 0.01
CA VAL A 49 1.55 -3.25 -0.82
C VAL A 49 2.41 -4.32 -0.17
N MET A 50 1.82 -5.48 0.09
CA MET A 50 2.42 -6.56 0.86
C MET A 50 2.42 -7.87 0.07
N GLN A 51 3.60 -8.49 0.05
CA GLN A 51 3.85 -9.79 -0.55
C GLN A 51 3.98 -10.83 0.56
N GLU A 52 3.21 -11.92 0.45
CA GLU A 52 3.40 -13.12 1.26
C GLU A 52 4.66 -13.87 0.81
N ASN A 53 5.32 -14.60 1.73
CA ASN A 53 6.49 -15.42 1.40
C ASN A 53 7.60 -14.61 0.69
N GLY A 54 7.79 -13.36 1.10
CA GLY A 54 8.79 -12.48 0.50
C GLY A 54 10.21 -12.99 0.75
N GLU A 55 10.98 -13.14 -0.33
CA GLU A 55 12.37 -13.58 -0.31
C GLU A 55 13.34 -12.43 -0.60
N GLU A 56 14.62 -12.62 -0.29
CA GLU A 56 15.67 -11.66 -0.66
C GLU A 56 15.67 -11.41 -2.18
N GLY A 57 15.73 -10.15 -2.58
CA GLY A 57 15.62 -9.75 -3.99
C GLY A 57 14.19 -9.67 -4.56
N SER A 58 13.15 -10.16 -3.87
CA SER A 58 11.76 -10.14 -4.37
C SER A 58 11.02 -8.80 -4.17
N HIS A 59 11.66 -7.79 -3.61
CA HIS A 59 11.05 -6.49 -3.23
C HIS A 59 10.44 -5.66 -4.38
N LYS A 60 10.52 -6.12 -5.63
CA LYS A 60 9.91 -5.52 -6.82
C LYS A 60 8.81 -6.37 -7.47
N SER A 61 8.52 -7.54 -6.91
CA SER A 61 7.57 -8.50 -7.48
C SER A 61 6.11 -8.06 -7.35
N GLY A 62 5.81 -7.10 -6.49
CA GLY A 62 4.43 -6.72 -6.16
C GLY A 62 3.89 -7.55 -5.00
N GLY A 63 2.62 -7.35 -4.68
CA GLY A 63 1.96 -7.99 -3.54
C GLY A 63 0.55 -8.46 -3.85
N SER A 64 0.09 -9.43 -3.09
CA SER A 64 -1.29 -9.94 -3.13
C SER A 64 -2.25 -9.13 -2.27
N GLU A 65 -1.73 -8.26 -1.39
CA GLU A 65 -2.55 -7.47 -0.48
C GLU A 65 -2.08 -6.02 -0.37
N VAL A 66 -3.01 -5.14 0.02
CA VAL A 66 -2.72 -3.84 0.61
C VAL A 66 -3.06 -3.88 2.08
N TRP A 67 -2.08 -3.65 2.93
CA TRP A 67 -2.26 -3.52 4.36
C TRP A 67 -2.55 -2.08 4.73
N VAL A 68 -3.60 -1.85 5.50
CA VAL A 68 -3.96 -0.53 6.01
C VAL A 68 -3.60 -0.44 7.48
N LEU A 69 -2.74 0.52 7.77
CA LEU A 69 -2.14 0.75 9.06
C LEU A 69 -2.72 2.02 9.70
N ASP A 70 -2.93 1.99 11.01
CA ASP A 70 -3.20 3.18 11.81
C ASP A 70 -1.89 3.68 12.43
N PRO A 71 -1.34 4.82 11.98
CA PRO A 71 -0.10 5.38 12.50
C PRO A 71 -0.25 5.92 13.94
N SER A 72 -1.47 6.21 14.40
CA SER A 72 -1.72 6.70 15.76
C SER A 72 -1.60 5.57 16.78
N SER A 73 -2.24 4.43 16.49
CA SER A 73 -2.17 3.24 17.35
C SER A 73 -0.96 2.34 17.05
N LYS A 74 -0.27 2.56 15.92
CA LYS A 74 0.87 1.75 15.45
C LYS A 74 0.48 0.29 15.25
N GLN A 75 -0.65 0.06 14.60
CA GLN A 75 -1.21 -1.28 14.37
C GLN A 75 -1.65 -1.49 12.91
N LEU A 76 -1.70 -2.76 12.51
CA LEU A 76 -2.41 -3.21 11.33
C LEU A 76 -3.92 -3.14 11.61
N ASN A 77 -4.66 -2.31 10.87
CA ASN A 77 -6.10 -2.11 11.06
C ASN A 77 -6.90 -3.09 10.18
N ARG A 78 -6.54 -3.21 8.90
CA ARG A 78 -7.20 -4.13 7.95
C ARG A 78 -6.27 -4.54 6.82
N ARG A 79 -6.64 -5.61 6.13
CA ARG A 79 -5.96 -6.16 4.95
C ARG A 79 -6.96 -6.16 3.80
N ILE A 80 -6.53 -5.69 2.63
CA ILE A 80 -7.34 -5.66 1.40
C ILE A 80 -6.69 -6.64 0.44
N GLU A 81 -7.40 -7.72 0.11
CA GLU A 81 -6.98 -8.67 -0.92
C GLU A 81 -7.07 -8.04 -2.31
N LEU A 82 -6.01 -8.19 -3.11
CA LEU A 82 -5.96 -7.68 -4.48
C LEU A 82 -6.35 -8.79 -5.46
N HIS A 83 -7.26 -8.46 -6.39
CA HIS A 83 -7.78 -9.43 -7.36
C HIS A 83 -6.68 -9.99 -8.28
N ASP A 84 -5.86 -9.11 -8.86
CA ASP A 84 -4.78 -9.44 -9.81
C ASP A 84 -3.40 -9.02 -9.29
N GLY A 85 -3.21 -9.03 -7.95
CA GLY A 85 -2.02 -8.47 -7.32
C GLY A 85 -1.84 -6.96 -7.58
N GLY A 86 -0.73 -6.40 -7.10
CA GLY A 86 -0.47 -4.96 -7.22
C GLY A 86 1.00 -4.59 -7.13
N LEU A 87 1.37 -3.55 -7.88
CA LEU A 87 2.75 -3.03 -7.96
C LEU A 87 2.86 -1.61 -7.38
N SER A 88 1.91 -0.75 -7.70
CA SER A 88 1.89 0.65 -7.27
C SER A 88 0.52 1.00 -6.73
N ILE A 89 0.47 1.82 -5.69
CA ILE A 89 -0.78 2.28 -5.10
C ILE A 89 -0.81 3.79 -4.92
N THR A 90 -2.02 4.35 -4.95
CA THR A 90 -2.32 5.68 -4.42
C THR A 90 -3.72 5.66 -3.81
N VAL A 91 -4.02 6.63 -2.93
CA VAL A 91 -5.36 6.82 -2.38
C VAL A 91 -5.81 8.22 -2.72
N THR A 92 -7.02 8.36 -3.27
CA THR A 92 -7.57 9.68 -3.64
C THR A 92 -8.00 10.46 -2.40
N ARG A 93 -7.95 11.80 -2.47
CA ARG A 93 -8.40 12.69 -1.38
C ARG A 93 -9.82 13.20 -1.61
N SER A 94 -10.59 12.53 -2.47
CA SER A 94 -11.99 12.82 -2.77
C SER A 94 -12.94 12.27 -1.71
N ASP A 95 -14.20 12.70 -1.76
CA ASP A 95 -15.31 12.07 -1.04
C ASP A 95 -16.34 11.53 -2.06
N PRO A 96 -16.46 10.20 -2.23
CA PRO A 96 -15.73 9.15 -1.53
C PRO A 96 -14.26 9.02 -1.98
N ALA A 97 -13.41 8.47 -1.11
CA ALA A 97 -12.02 8.14 -1.41
C ALA A 97 -11.92 6.77 -2.10
N TYR A 98 -10.86 6.58 -2.89
CA TYR A 98 -10.59 5.34 -3.62
C TYR A 98 -9.15 4.90 -3.44
N LEU A 99 -8.92 3.60 -3.23
CA LEU A 99 -7.60 2.99 -3.41
C LEU A 99 -7.45 2.62 -4.88
N VAL A 100 -6.41 3.14 -5.52
CA VAL A 100 -6.07 2.86 -6.92
C VAL A 100 -4.81 2.02 -6.94
N VAL A 101 -4.86 0.89 -7.65
CA VAL A 101 -3.78 -0.09 -7.72
C VAL A 101 -3.39 -0.30 -9.18
N THR A 102 -2.11 -0.15 -9.52
CA THR A 102 -1.57 -0.72 -10.76
C THR A 102 -1.41 -2.21 -10.54
N ASN A 103 -2.25 -3.01 -11.20
CA ASN A 103 -2.23 -4.46 -11.08
C ASN A 103 -1.18 -5.12 -11.98
N GLU A 104 -0.99 -6.43 -11.85
CA GLU A 104 0.02 -7.18 -12.62
C GLU A 104 -0.25 -7.16 -14.13
N ASN A 105 -1.51 -6.97 -14.53
CA ASN A 105 -1.96 -6.82 -15.91
C ASN A 105 -1.72 -5.41 -16.48
N MET A 106 -1.01 -4.53 -15.76
CA MET A 106 -0.73 -3.13 -16.14
C MET A 106 -1.99 -2.29 -16.38
N SER A 107 -3.09 -2.69 -15.72
CA SER A 107 -4.35 -1.95 -15.65
C SER A 107 -4.51 -1.33 -14.26
N LEU A 108 -5.53 -0.49 -14.08
CA LEU A 108 -5.83 0.10 -12.79
C LEU A 108 -7.04 -0.56 -12.14
N ASP A 109 -6.84 -1.20 -11.01
CA ASP A 109 -7.92 -1.65 -10.15
C ASP A 109 -8.30 -0.54 -9.16
N ILE A 110 -9.60 -0.34 -8.98
CA ILE A 110 -10.18 0.66 -8.10
C ILE A 110 -10.91 -0.07 -6.98
N PHE A 111 -10.54 0.22 -5.75
CA PHE A 111 -11.14 -0.36 -4.55
C PHE A 111 -11.78 0.71 -3.68
N ASP A 112 -12.83 0.33 -2.94
CA ASP A 112 -13.24 1.04 -1.74
C ASP A 112 -12.18 0.81 -0.65
N PRO A 113 -11.52 1.86 -0.14
CA PRO A 113 -10.41 1.71 0.79
C PRO A 113 -10.86 1.28 2.19
N LEU A 114 -12.14 1.43 2.54
CA LEU A 114 -12.70 1.05 3.84
C LEU A 114 -13.14 -0.42 3.84
N SER A 115 -13.93 -0.83 2.86
CA SER A 115 -14.47 -2.19 2.78
C SER A 115 -13.50 -3.19 2.11
N GLY A 116 -12.58 -2.70 1.27
CA GLY A 116 -11.75 -3.54 0.42
C GLY A 116 -12.47 -4.08 -0.81
N GLU A 117 -13.69 -3.60 -1.11
CA GLU A 117 -14.44 -4.04 -2.28
C GLU A 117 -13.75 -3.58 -3.57
N HIS A 118 -13.53 -4.50 -4.51
CA HIS A 118 -13.11 -4.17 -5.87
C HIS A 118 -14.29 -3.58 -6.64
N LEU A 119 -14.18 -2.31 -7.03
CA LEU A 119 -15.26 -1.56 -7.66
C LEU A 119 -15.21 -1.67 -9.18
N ARG A 120 -14.01 -1.63 -9.77
CA ARG A 120 -13.81 -1.74 -11.22
C ARG A 120 -12.34 -1.89 -11.58
N ASN A 121 -12.12 -2.41 -12.79
CA ASN A 121 -10.85 -2.36 -13.51
C ASN A 121 -10.91 -1.29 -14.61
N ILE A 122 -9.79 -0.60 -14.85
CA ILE A 122 -9.60 0.35 -15.94
C ILE A 122 -8.40 -0.13 -16.77
N THR A 123 -8.69 -0.69 -17.93
CA THR A 123 -7.68 -1.06 -18.91
C THR A 123 -7.14 0.17 -19.61
N LEU A 124 -5.83 0.23 -19.77
CA LEU A 124 -5.15 1.30 -20.50
C LEU A 124 -4.87 0.90 -21.95
N GLY A 125 -4.55 1.88 -22.79
CA GLY A 125 -4.19 1.62 -24.18
C GLY A 125 -2.97 0.71 -24.33
N ILE A 126 -2.84 0.07 -25.49
CA ILE A 126 -1.73 -0.85 -25.80
C ILE A 126 -0.39 -0.16 -25.54
N GLY A 127 0.48 -0.80 -24.76
CA GLY A 127 1.82 -0.31 -24.43
C GLY A 127 1.89 0.64 -23.23
N ALA A 128 0.79 0.86 -22.51
CA ALA A 128 0.82 1.59 -21.25
C ALA A 128 1.37 0.73 -20.10
N PHE A 129 2.24 1.33 -19.28
CA PHE A 129 2.83 0.72 -18.08
C PHE A 129 2.80 1.75 -16.94
N PRO A 130 1.67 1.89 -16.24
CA PRO A 130 1.47 2.95 -15.25
C PRO A 130 2.17 2.60 -13.92
N PHE A 131 3.50 2.71 -13.87
CA PHE A 131 4.24 2.48 -12.62
C PHE A 131 4.11 3.63 -11.63
N VAL A 132 3.75 4.83 -12.10
CA VAL A 132 3.58 6.01 -11.25
C VAL A 132 2.11 6.43 -11.26
N LEU A 133 1.50 6.37 -10.09
CA LEU A 133 0.17 6.85 -9.79
C LEU A 133 0.27 8.13 -8.97
N TYR A 134 -0.62 9.07 -9.27
CA TYR A 134 -0.76 10.31 -8.54
C TYR A 134 -2.24 10.68 -8.46
N ALA A 135 -2.70 10.94 -7.25
CA ALA A 135 -4.02 11.46 -6.96
C ALA A 135 -3.89 12.75 -6.14
N ASN A 136 -4.65 13.77 -6.52
CA ASN A 136 -4.77 15.02 -5.76
C ASN A 136 -5.87 14.90 -4.69
#